data_AF-A0A2E3W271-F1
#
_entry.id   AF-A0A2E3W271-F1
#
_cell.length_a   1.000
_cell.length_b   1.000
_cell.length_c   1.000
_cell.angle_alpha   90.00
_cell.angle_beta   90.00
_cell.angle_gamma   90.00
#
_symmetry.space_group_name_H-M   'P 1'
#
loop_
_entity.id
_entity.type
_entity.pdbx_description
1 polymer ?
#
loop_
_entity_poly.entity_id
_entity_poly.type
_entity_poly.pdbx_seq_one_letter_code
_entity_poly.pdbx_strand_id
1 'polypeptide(L)'
;MSNEAEVKTLNIFKIDENRSFTESEAYNLVNMLHIVTTKAKNKINSYSGQTQFHSRNPKEAEIYQAKLNEEIQKWSEKTRRLGAIPLSLYKVKIMAKEGGFFTWEFPSSELEWRP
;
A
#
# COMPACT_ATOMS: atom_id res chain seq x y z
N MET A 1 47.69 14.00 1.70
CA MET A 1 46.30 14.42 2.00
C MET A 1 45.46 14.15 0.76
N SER A 2 44.69 13.06 0.76
CA SER A 2 43.71 12.78 -0.29
C SER A 2 42.48 12.19 0.39
N ASN A 3 41.48 13.04 0.65
CA ASN A 3 40.18 12.61 1.15
C ASN A 3 39.43 11.98 -0.03
N GLU A 4 39.37 10.66 -0.07
CA GLU A 4 38.37 9.94 -0.86
C GLU A 4 37.03 10.08 -0.13
N ALA A 5 36.20 11.00 -0.60
CA ALA A 5 34.81 11.05 -0.18
C ALA A 5 34.10 9.84 -0.79
N GLU A 6 33.75 8.85 0.04
CA GLU A 6 32.81 7.79 -0.31
C GLU A 6 31.50 8.44 -0.81
N VAL A 7 31.31 8.40 -2.12
CA VAL A 7 30.03 8.75 -2.75
C VAL A 7 29.07 7.64 -2.37
N LYS A 8 28.31 7.87 -1.30
CA LYS A 8 27.19 7.04 -0.88
C LYS A 8 26.15 7.07 -2.00
N THR A 9 26.23 6.11 -2.91
CA THR A 9 25.31 5.97 -4.03
C THR A 9 23.91 5.84 -3.47
N LEU A 10 23.10 6.88 -3.67
CA LEU A 10 21.67 6.79 -3.49
C LEU A 10 21.19 5.75 -4.50
N ASN A 11 20.88 4.54 -4.03
CA ASN A 11 20.19 3.54 -4.84
C ASN A 11 18.84 4.13 -5.22
N ILE A 12 18.78 4.78 -6.38
CA ILE A 12 17.54 5.22 -7.01
C ILE A 12 16.88 3.94 -7.51
N PHE A 13 16.06 3.33 -6.65
CA PHE A 13 15.37 2.08 -6.95
C PHE A 13 14.45 2.29 -8.15
N LYS A 14 14.62 1.48 -9.21
CA LYS A 14 13.71 1.49 -10.36
C LYS A 14 12.29 1.17 -9.90
N ILE A 15 11.36 2.04 -10.29
CA ILE A 15 9.96 2.05 -9.81
C ILE A 15 9.12 0.90 -10.42
N ASP A 16 9.60 0.25 -11.49
CA ASP A 16 8.80 -0.65 -12.34
C ASP A 16 9.29 -2.11 -12.44
N GLU A 17 10.26 -2.55 -11.63
CA GLU A 17 10.60 -3.97 -11.63
C GLU A 17 9.58 -4.76 -10.79
N ASN A 18 8.97 -5.77 -11.39
CA ASN A 18 8.13 -6.75 -10.70
C ASN A 18 8.96 -7.40 -9.58
N ARG A 19 8.78 -6.92 -8.35
CA ARG A 19 9.51 -7.42 -7.19
C ARG A 19 8.93 -8.77 -6.77
N SER A 20 9.80 -9.76 -6.68
CA SER A 20 9.52 -11.05 -6.05
C SER A 20 10.22 -11.11 -4.70
N PHE A 21 9.56 -11.70 -3.70
CA PHE A 21 10.00 -11.74 -2.31
C PHE A 21 10.18 -13.19 -1.84
N THR A 22 11.16 -13.45 -0.97
CA THR A 22 11.12 -14.65 -0.11
C THR A 22 9.99 -14.50 0.91
N GLU A 23 9.62 -15.58 1.59
CA GLU A 23 8.62 -15.51 2.68
C GLU A 23 9.02 -14.51 3.77
N SER A 24 10.29 -14.53 4.22
CA SER A 24 10.81 -13.59 5.21
C SER A 24 10.73 -12.12 4.73
N GLU A 25 11.10 -11.86 3.47
CA GLU A 25 10.97 -10.53 2.87
C GLU A 25 9.50 -10.10 2.75
N ALA A 26 8.58 -11.02 2.46
CA ALA A 26 7.15 -10.76 2.39
C ALA A 26 6.57 -10.38 3.76
N TYR A 27 6.97 -11.05 4.85
CA TYR A 27 6.58 -10.65 6.21
C TYR A 27 7.14 -9.27 6.60
N ASN A 28 8.36 -8.93 6.17
CA ASN A 28 8.88 -7.57 6.35
C ASN A 28 8.05 -6.53 5.57
N LEU A 29 7.60 -6.86 4.38
CA LEU A 29 6.69 -6.03 3.59
C LEU A 29 5.33 -5.86 4.27
N VAL A 30 4.79 -6.90 4.91
CA VAL A 30 3.54 -6.83 5.69
C VAL A 30 3.59 -5.74 6.76
N ASN A 31 4.72 -5.56 7.46
CA ASN A 31 4.87 -4.49 8.45
C ASN A 31 4.71 -3.09 7.82
N MET A 32 5.29 -2.86 6.64
CA MET A 32 5.13 -1.60 5.91
C MET A 32 3.71 -1.41 5.39
N LEU A 33 3.10 -2.48 4.87
CA LEU A 33 1.72 -2.49 4.40
C LEU A 33 0.73 -2.19 5.52
N HIS A 34 0.96 -2.70 6.74
CA HIS A 34 0.20 -2.37 7.94
C HIS A 34 0.20 -0.87 8.22
N ILE A 35 1.38 -0.23 8.20
CA ILE A 35 1.54 1.21 8.47
C ILE A 35 0.79 2.03 7.42
N VAL A 36 1.00 1.73 6.14
CA VAL A 36 0.36 2.45 5.03
C VAL A 36 -1.17 2.26 5.05
N THR A 37 -1.62 1.03 5.31
CA THR A 37 -3.04 0.68 5.32
C THR A 37 -3.76 1.29 6.52
N THR A 38 -3.15 1.29 7.71
CA THR A 38 -3.73 1.93 8.91
C THR A 38 -3.96 3.43 8.67
N LYS A 39 -2.98 4.14 8.11
CA LYS A 39 -3.12 5.57 7.78
C LYS A 39 -4.23 5.83 6.77
N ALA A 40 -4.30 5.01 5.71
CA ALA A 40 -5.35 5.12 4.70
C ALA A 40 -6.74 4.82 5.28
N LYS A 41 -6.86 3.76 6.10
CA LYS A 41 -8.10 3.35 6.76
C LYS A 41 -8.69 4.45 7.63
N ASN A 42 -7.87 5.15 8.42
CA ASN A 42 -8.36 6.22 9.27
C ASN A 42 -8.97 7.38 8.46
N LYS A 43 -8.33 7.76 7.36
CA LYS A 43 -8.83 8.82 6.47
C LYS A 43 -10.05 8.38 5.66
N ILE A 44 -10.02 7.18 5.09
CA ILE A 44 -11.14 6.63 4.31
C ILE A 44 -12.40 6.54 5.20
N ASN A 45 -12.27 6.06 6.43
CA ASN A 45 -13.40 6.02 7.37
C ASN A 45 -13.90 7.43 7.73
N SER A 46 -12.99 8.39 7.94
CA SER A 46 -13.37 9.78 8.18
C SER A 46 -14.16 10.37 7.01
N TYR A 47 -13.66 10.25 5.78
CA TYR A 47 -14.36 10.74 4.59
C TYR A 47 -15.67 9.99 4.33
N SER A 48 -15.72 8.68 4.54
CA SER A 48 -16.94 7.89 4.42
C SER A 48 -18.02 8.37 5.41
N GLY A 49 -17.62 8.67 6.66
CA GLY A 49 -18.53 9.23 7.65
C GLY A 49 -19.06 10.61 7.24
N GLN A 50 -18.20 11.46 6.67
CA GLN A 50 -18.59 12.79 6.17
C GLN A 50 -19.54 12.70 4.96
N THR A 51 -19.28 11.79 4.02
CA THR A 51 -20.19 11.55 2.89
C THR A 51 -21.58 11.15 3.36
N GLN A 52 -21.67 10.25 4.35
CA GLN A 52 -22.95 9.82 4.93
C GLN A 52 -23.66 10.95 5.69
N PHE A 53 -22.92 11.72 6.49
CA PHE A 53 -23.45 12.86 7.23
C PHE A 53 -24.03 13.92 6.31
N HIS A 54 -23.35 14.21 5.19
CA HIS A 54 -23.79 15.16 4.18
C HIS A 54 -24.69 14.54 3.10
N SER A 55 -25.25 13.35 3.30
CA SER A 55 -26.13 12.68 2.31
C SER A 55 -27.31 13.53 1.81
N ARG A 56 -27.79 14.48 2.64
CA ARG A 56 -28.86 15.43 2.27
C ARG A 56 -28.36 16.72 1.60
N ASN A 57 -27.05 16.90 1.50
CA ASN A 57 -26.39 17.98 0.78
C ASN A 57 -25.46 17.40 -0.29
N PRO A 58 -25.97 17.18 -1.52
CA PRO A 58 -25.24 16.47 -2.58
C PRO A 58 -23.86 17.06 -2.88
N LYS A 59 -23.72 18.39 -2.87
CA LYS A 59 -22.44 19.07 -3.16
C LYS A 59 -21.35 18.70 -2.16
N GLU A 60 -21.68 18.74 -0.86
CA GLU A 60 -20.72 18.37 0.19
C GLU A 60 -20.44 16.87 0.17
N ALA A 61 -21.46 16.02 -0.03
CA ALA A 61 -21.29 14.58 -0.16
C ALA A 61 -20.35 14.22 -1.32
N GLU A 62 -20.48 14.89 -2.48
CA GLU A 62 -19.60 14.70 -3.64
C GLU A 62 -18.14 15.08 -3.32
N ILE A 63 -17.91 16.17 -2.59
CA ILE A 63 -16.55 16.58 -2.17
C ILE A 63 -15.89 15.49 -1.32
N TYR A 64 -16.60 14.95 -0.34
CA TYR A 64 -16.06 13.90 0.53
C TYR A 64 -15.92 12.56 -0.18
N GLN A 65 -16.83 12.23 -1.12
CA GLN A 65 -16.70 11.06 -1.98
C GLN A 65 -15.45 11.16 -2.87
N ALA A 66 -15.16 12.34 -3.43
CA ALA A 66 -13.95 12.57 -4.21
C ALA A 66 -12.68 12.37 -3.36
N LYS A 67 -12.65 12.93 -2.14
CA LYS A 67 -11.53 12.75 -1.18
C LYS A 67 -11.33 11.29 -0.77
N LEU A 68 -12.44 10.55 -0.57
CA LEU A 68 -12.40 9.12 -0.29
C LEU A 68 -11.73 8.36 -1.43
N ASN A 69 -12.19 8.59 -2.67
CA ASN A 69 -11.63 7.95 -3.86
C ASN A 69 -10.14 8.30 -4.04
N GLU A 70 -9.77 9.56 -3.80
CA GLU A 70 -8.38 10.00 -3.86
C GLU A 70 -7.49 9.26 -2.85
N GLU A 71 -7.94 9.08 -1.61
CA GLU A 71 -7.15 8.35 -0.60
C GLU A 71 -7.04 6.85 -0.93
N ILE A 72 -8.08 6.24 -1.54
CA ILE A 72 -7.99 4.86 -2.07
C ILE A 72 -6.93 4.77 -3.15
N GLN A 73 -6.88 5.72 -4.09
CA GLN A 73 -5.86 5.73 -5.14
C GLN A 73 -4.45 5.93 -4.56
N LYS A 74 -4.29 6.87 -3.62
CA LYS A 74 -3.02 7.07 -2.90
C LYS A 74 -2.55 5.81 -2.18
N TRP A 75 -3.47 5.08 -1.54
CA TRP A 75 -3.14 3.79 -0.92
C TRP A 75 -2.69 2.77 -1.97
N SER A 76 -3.46 2.63 -3.06
CA SER A 76 -3.17 1.72 -4.17
C SER A 76 -1.77 1.95 -4.76
N GLU A 77 -1.41 3.22 -5.02
CA GLU A 77 -0.09 3.60 -5.53
C GLU A 77 1.04 3.33 -4.53
N LYS A 78 0.85 3.65 -3.25
CA LYS A 78 1.88 3.37 -2.22
C LYS A 78 2.15 1.88 -2.09
N THR A 79 1.09 1.07 -2.09
CA THR A 79 1.18 -0.39 -2.08
C THR A 79 1.98 -0.90 -3.30
N ARG A 80 1.69 -0.39 -4.50
CA ARG A 80 2.47 -0.69 -5.72
C ARG A 80 3.95 -0.31 -5.58
N ARG A 81 4.25 0.88 -5.06
CA ARG A 81 5.64 1.34 -4.85
C ARG A 81 6.42 0.50 -3.84
N LEU A 82 5.73 -0.15 -2.89
CA LEU A 82 6.36 -1.10 -1.97
C LEU A 82 6.65 -2.47 -2.62
N GLY A 83 6.05 -2.75 -3.78
CA GLY A 83 6.20 -4.00 -4.53
C GLY A 83 5.04 -4.97 -4.39
N ALA A 84 3.94 -4.58 -3.75
CA ALA A 84 2.71 -5.38 -3.67
C ALA A 84 1.69 -4.94 -4.73
N ILE A 85 0.83 -5.85 -5.15
CA ILE A 85 -0.20 -5.63 -6.17
C ILE A 85 -1.55 -5.53 -5.45
N PRO A 86 -2.21 -4.36 -5.40
CA PRO A 86 -3.56 -4.25 -4.83
C PRO A 86 -4.55 -5.15 -5.57
N LEU A 87 -5.33 -5.94 -4.83
CA LEU A 87 -6.41 -6.77 -5.37
C LEU A 87 -7.79 -6.15 -5.10
N SER A 88 -7.97 -5.66 -3.87
CA SER A 88 -9.14 -4.90 -3.43
C SER A 88 -8.70 -3.96 -2.31
N LEU A 89 -9.62 -3.15 -1.78
CA LEU A 89 -9.29 -2.24 -0.69
C LEU A 89 -8.72 -3.05 0.50
N TYR A 90 -7.49 -2.75 0.89
CA TYR A 90 -6.74 -3.39 1.97
C TYR A 90 -6.34 -4.86 1.76
N LYS A 91 -6.49 -5.38 0.53
CA LYS A 91 -6.02 -6.70 0.13
C LYS A 91 -5.00 -6.60 -0.98
N VAL A 92 -3.91 -7.34 -0.85
CA VAL A 92 -2.79 -7.28 -1.79
C VAL A 92 -2.27 -8.67 -2.12
N LYS A 93 -1.63 -8.76 -3.28
CA LYS A 93 -0.83 -9.87 -3.77
C LYS A 93 0.66 -9.50 -3.69
N ILE A 94 1.49 -10.41 -3.22
CA ILE A 94 2.95 -10.25 -3.12
C ILE A 94 3.57 -11.40 -3.91
N MET A 95 4.32 -11.12 -4.97
CA MET A 95 4.93 -12.17 -5.78
C MET A 95 6.03 -12.89 -4.98
N ALA A 96 6.03 -14.23 -5.03
CA ALA A 96 7.06 -15.03 -4.39
C ALA A 96 8.22 -15.33 -5.36
N LYS A 97 9.44 -15.47 -4.84
CA LYS A 97 10.63 -15.84 -5.64
C LYS A 97 10.57 -17.28 -6.17
N GLU A 98 9.89 -18.17 -5.46
CA GLU A 98 9.88 -19.62 -5.70
C GLU A 98 8.78 -20.07 -6.68
N GLY A 99 8.08 -19.13 -7.32
CA GLY A 99 6.82 -19.38 -8.04
C GLY A 99 5.61 -19.05 -7.16
N GLY A 100 4.42 -18.89 -7.74
CA GLY A 100 3.22 -18.52 -6.98
C GLY A 100 3.23 -17.09 -6.40
N PHE A 101 2.42 -16.86 -5.37
CA PHE A 101 2.31 -15.57 -4.69
C PHE A 101 1.71 -15.71 -3.28
N PHE A 102 1.99 -14.74 -2.42
CA PHE A 102 1.28 -14.57 -1.16
C PHE A 102 0.11 -13.61 -1.33
N THR A 103 -0.97 -13.83 -0.59
CA THR A 103 -2.01 -12.83 -0.36
C THR A 103 -1.96 -12.35 1.07
N TRP A 104 -2.17 -11.05 1.25
CA TRP A 104 -2.30 -10.42 2.56
C TRP A 104 -3.52 -9.51 2.56
N GLU A 105 -4.26 -9.54 3.67
CA GLU A 105 -5.43 -8.70 3.90
C GLU A 105 -5.34 -8.09 5.29
N PHE A 106 -5.39 -6.76 5.36
CA PHE A 106 -5.41 -6.07 6.64
C PHE A 106 -6.68 -6.43 7.43
N PRO A 107 -6.61 -6.65 8.77
CA PRO A 107 -5.47 -6.43 9.65
C PRO A 107 -4.68 -7.70 9.99
N SER A 108 -4.67 -8.72 9.13
CA SER A 108 -3.96 -9.98 9.42
C SER A 108 -2.47 -9.77 9.67
N SER A 109 -1.88 -10.53 10.59
CA SER A 109 -0.43 -10.69 10.71
C SER A 109 0.14 -11.72 9.72
N GLU A 110 -0.72 -12.61 9.22
CA GLU A 110 -0.32 -13.79 8.46
C GLU A 110 -0.43 -13.58 6.95
N LEU A 111 0.44 -14.28 6.22
CA LEU A 111 0.39 -14.43 4.77
C LEU A 111 -0.36 -15.72 4.40
N GLU A 112 -1.15 -15.65 3.33
CA GLU A 112 -1.74 -16.84 2.71
C GLU A 112 -0.95 -17.21 1.44
N TRP A 113 -0.37 -18.39 1.40
CA TRP A 113 0.28 -18.92 0.20
C TRP A 113 -0.72 -19.30 -0.90
N ARG A 114 -0.40 -18.96 -2.15
CA ARG A 114 -1.13 -19.36 -3.36
C ARG A 114 -0.12 -19.89 -4.39
N PRO A 115 -0.29 -21.13 -4.89
CA PRO A 115 0.60 -21.72 -5.89
C PRO A 115 0.48 -21.01 -7.25
#